data_AF-A0A0K8VIG4-F1
#
_entry.id   AF-A0A0K8VIG4-F1
#
_cell.length_a   1.000
_cell.length_b   1.000
_cell.length_c   1.000
_cell.angle_alpha   90.00
_cell.angle_beta   90.00
_cell.angle_gamma   90.00
#
_symmetry.space_group_name_H-M   'P 1'
#
loop_
_entity.id
_entity.type
_entity.pdbx_description
1 polymer ?
#
loop_
_entity_poly.entity_id
_entity_poly.type
_entity_poly.pdbx_seq_one_letter_code
_entity_poly.pdbx_strand_id
1 'polypeptide(L)'
;MSYQSGQEDRVREVRYSPEGMLQFTPRLYSNDTWSVSIHVKEFDQIEKYTNYVTCFFSQRNIAETEDDHTITWEIEFFPRGVKYNKAKIIWGEDVPEFSLKTVRLRVTCKYPQLDEERFKVAVLITGVQNKIDHILTVHERTEYFSNKVRVLNVDNLIPYDELALSSIKLSPHLIGAERNNLSIQVIIAPMGPYTCRDAPPFDFK
;
A
#
# COMPACT_ATOMS: atom_id res chain seq x y z
N MET A 1 21.38 -16.45 19.14
CA MET A 1 21.13 -15.22 18.34
C MET A 1 20.92 -14.06 19.31
N SER A 2 21.65 -12.93 19.15
CA SER A 2 21.63 -11.81 20.11
C SER A 2 20.23 -11.24 20.40
N TYR A 3 19.35 -11.16 19.40
CA TYR A 3 17.94 -10.75 19.57
C TYR A 3 17.17 -11.66 20.53
N GLN A 4 17.15 -12.97 20.24
CA GLN A 4 16.48 -13.98 21.09
C GLN A 4 17.14 -14.14 22.47
N SER A 5 18.35 -13.63 22.66
CA SER A 5 19.07 -13.66 23.95
C SER A 5 18.92 -12.35 24.73
N GLY A 6 18.07 -11.41 24.29
CA GLY A 6 17.81 -10.14 24.96
C GLY A 6 18.97 -9.13 24.93
N GLN A 7 19.95 -9.31 24.03
CA GLN A 7 21.12 -8.43 23.92
C GLN A 7 20.79 -7.18 23.10
N GLU A 8 19.91 -6.33 23.60
CA GLU A 8 19.33 -5.21 22.84
C GLU A 8 20.37 -4.17 22.39
N ASP A 9 21.39 -3.92 23.20
CA ASP A 9 22.49 -3.00 22.83
C ASP A 9 23.26 -3.52 21.62
N ARG A 10 23.48 -4.83 21.54
CA ARG A 10 24.16 -5.46 20.40
C ARG A 10 23.29 -5.43 19.15
N VAL A 11 21.97 -5.62 19.29
CA VAL A 11 21.02 -5.52 18.17
C VAL A 11 21.02 -4.10 17.60
N ARG A 12 21.00 -3.08 18.47
CA ARG A 12 21.09 -1.67 18.06
C ARG A 12 22.41 -1.36 17.37
N GLU A 13 23.53 -1.82 17.92
CA GLU A 13 24.86 -1.62 17.33
C GLU A 13 24.91 -2.18 15.90
N VAL A 14 24.46 -3.42 15.70
CA VAL A 14 24.42 -4.05 14.37
C VAL A 14 23.48 -3.29 13.44
N ARG A 15 22.28 -2.91 13.90
CA ARG A 15 21.31 -2.15 13.10
C ARG A 15 21.89 -0.86 12.51
N TYR A 16 22.79 -0.18 13.25
CA TYR A 16 23.42 1.07 12.79
C TYR A 16 24.59 0.85 11.82
N SER A 17 25.04 -0.38 11.57
CA SER A 17 26.02 -0.65 10.52
C SER A 17 25.37 -0.57 9.13
N PRO A 18 26.13 -0.25 8.06
CA PRO A 18 25.59 -0.22 6.69
C PRO A 18 24.89 -1.52 6.26
N GLU A 19 25.51 -2.66 6.57
CA GLU A 19 24.96 -3.99 6.26
C GLU A 19 23.76 -4.32 7.17
N GLY A 20 23.80 -3.88 8.43
CA GLY A 20 22.69 -4.03 9.36
C GLY A 20 21.48 -3.25 8.92
N MET A 21 21.63 -2.01 8.44
CA MET A 21 20.50 -1.23 7.93
C MET A 21 19.75 -1.96 6.81
N LEU A 22 20.48 -2.63 5.91
CA LEU A 22 19.89 -3.50 4.89
C LEU A 22 19.14 -4.70 5.50
N GLN A 23 19.76 -5.40 6.47
CA GLN A 23 19.16 -6.57 7.12
C GLN A 23 17.90 -6.24 7.93
N PHE A 24 17.87 -5.06 8.55
CA PHE A 24 16.77 -4.59 9.38
C PHE A 24 15.72 -3.80 8.58
N THR A 25 15.89 -3.64 7.27
CA THR A 25 14.83 -3.09 6.40
C THR A 25 13.86 -4.21 6.01
N PRO A 26 12.55 -4.10 6.31
CA PRO A 26 11.58 -5.12 5.94
C PRO A 26 11.47 -5.23 4.42
N ARG A 27 11.45 -6.47 3.93
CA ARG A 27 11.27 -6.78 2.51
C ARG A 27 9.79 -6.78 2.15
N LEU A 28 9.50 -6.50 0.88
CA LEU A 28 8.15 -6.59 0.32
C LEU A 28 7.89 -8.02 -0.13
N TYR A 29 7.03 -8.75 0.59
CA TYR A 29 6.65 -10.12 0.25
C TYR A 29 5.36 -10.12 -0.56
N SER A 30 5.42 -10.63 -1.80
CA SER A 30 4.30 -10.67 -2.75
C SER A 30 3.44 -11.93 -2.65
N ASN A 31 3.45 -12.60 -1.49
CA ASN A 31 2.66 -13.81 -1.25
C ASN A 31 1.29 -13.46 -0.63
N ASP A 32 0.41 -14.44 -0.53
CA ASP A 32 -0.97 -14.24 -0.06
C ASP A 32 -1.07 -13.88 1.44
N THR A 33 0.00 -14.06 2.21
CA THR A 33 0.05 -13.67 3.63
C THR A 33 0.21 -12.17 3.81
N TRP A 34 1.03 -11.55 2.97
CA TRP A 34 1.44 -10.15 3.14
C TRP A 34 0.84 -9.23 2.08
N SER A 35 0.14 -9.78 1.09
CA SER A 35 -0.30 -9.02 -0.07
C SER A 35 -1.65 -9.44 -0.62
N VAL A 36 -2.26 -8.52 -1.38
CA VAL A 36 -3.47 -8.74 -2.15
C VAL A 36 -3.39 -8.01 -3.48
N SER A 37 -3.90 -8.63 -4.53
CA SER A 37 -3.96 -8.03 -5.87
C SER A 37 -5.35 -7.51 -6.19
N ILE A 38 -5.41 -6.37 -6.88
CA ILE A 38 -6.66 -5.79 -7.42
C ILE A 38 -6.48 -5.66 -8.93
N HIS A 39 -7.38 -6.29 -9.68
CA HIS A 39 -7.40 -6.25 -11.14
C HIS A 39 -8.67 -5.56 -11.62
N VAL A 40 -8.50 -4.42 -12.28
CA VAL A 40 -9.57 -3.69 -12.94
C VAL A 40 -9.55 -4.08 -14.41
N LYS A 41 -10.64 -4.72 -14.87
CA LYS A 41 -10.82 -5.08 -16.28
C LYS A 41 -11.65 -4.02 -16.99
N GLU A 42 -11.45 -3.89 -18.31
CA GLU A 42 -12.25 -3.01 -19.16
C GLU A 42 -12.28 -1.57 -18.63
N PHE A 43 -11.09 -1.02 -18.36
CA PHE A 43 -10.89 0.25 -17.69
C PHE A 43 -11.55 1.44 -18.40
N ASP A 44 -11.72 1.39 -19.71
CA ASP A 44 -12.44 2.41 -20.47
C ASP A 44 -13.95 2.45 -20.14
N GLN A 45 -14.54 1.30 -19.78
CA GLN A 45 -15.96 1.15 -19.46
C GLN A 45 -16.30 1.48 -18.00
N ILE A 46 -15.30 1.58 -17.12
CA ILE A 46 -15.57 1.84 -15.70
C ILE A 46 -16.11 3.27 -15.47
N GLU A 47 -17.18 3.37 -14.70
CA GLU A 47 -17.75 4.66 -14.31
C GLU A 47 -16.76 5.48 -13.46
N LYS A 48 -16.92 6.80 -13.48
CA LYS A 48 -16.12 7.67 -12.60
C LYS A 48 -16.51 7.42 -11.16
N TYR A 49 -15.51 7.48 -10.27
CA TYR A 49 -15.68 7.32 -8.82
C TYR A 49 -16.08 5.91 -8.35
N THR A 50 -16.06 4.91 -9.24
CA THR A 50 -16.15 3.50 -8.85
C THR A 50 -14.91 3.08 -8.06
N ASN A 51 -15.12 2.31 -7.00
CA ASN A 51 -14.06 1.72 -6.19
C ASN A 51 -14.09 0.19 -6.22
N TYR A 52 -12.92 -0.40 -6.01
CA TYR A 52 -12.73 -1.85 -5.90
C TYR A 52 -12.30 -2.17 -4.48
N VAL A 53 -13.07 -2.99 -3.79
CA VAL A 53 -12.83 -3.33 -2.38
C VAL A 53 -12.39 -4.78 -2.27
N THR A 54 -11.33 -5.02 -1.51
CA THR A 54 -10.88 -6.37 -1.14
C THR A 54 -10.46 -6.37 0.33
N CYS A 55 -10.33 -7.57 0.89
CA CYS A 55 -9.89 -7.77 2.25
C CYS A 55 -8.88 -8.92 2.30
N PHE A 56 -7.84 -8.78 3.12
CA PHE A 56 -6.93 -9.89 3.40
C PHE A 56 -6.47 -9.84 4.85
N PHE A 57 -5.87 -10.93 5.30
CA PHE A 57 -5.35 -11.09 6.65
C PHE A 57 -3.85 -11.23 6.58
N SER A 58 -3.13 -10.47 7.40
CA SER A 58 -1.69 -10.63 7.57
C SER A 58 -1.35 -10.95 9.02
N GLN A 59 -0.17 -11.50 9.25
CA GLN A 59 0.36 -11.61 10.61
C GLN A 59 0.72 -10.21 11.16
N ARG A 60 0.64 -10.05 12.48
CA ARG A 60 1.08 -8.83 13.17
C ARG A 60 2.61 -8.69 13.22
N ASN A 61 3.33 -9.80 13.16
CA ASN A 61 4.79 -9.85 13.27
C ASN A 61 5.40 -10.71 12.15
N ILE A 62 6.61 -10.37 11.72
CA ILE A 62 7.36 -11.19 10.73
C ILE A 62 7.91 -12.47 11.39
N ALA A 63 8.24 -12.41 12.68
CA ALA A 63 8.82 -13.53 13.40
C ALA A 63 7.72 -14.50 13.84
N GLU A 64 7.84 -15.77 13.43
CA GLU A 64 6.92 -16.85 13.79
C GLU A 64 6.90 -17.18 15.30
N THR A 65 7.87 -16.66 16.07
CA THR A 65 7.96 -16.86 17.53
C THR A 65 7.13 -15.86 18.33
N GLU A 66 6.58 -14.82 17.69
CA GLU A 66 5.77 -13.79 18.32
C GLU A 66 4.27 -14.11 18.13
N ASP A 67 3.41 -13.56 18.98
CA ASP A 67 1.99 -13.93 19.11
C ASP A 67 1.23 -13.94 17.77
N ASP A 68 0.39 -14.97 17.57
CA ASP A 68 -0.25 -15.33 16.29
C ASP A 68 -1.52 -14.50 15.98
N HIS A 69 -1.51 -13.22 16.36
CA HIS A 69 -2.62 -12.33 16.07
C HIS A 69 -2.60 -11.94 14.59
N THR A 70 -3.71 -12.22 13.91
CA THR A 70 -3.94 -11.81 12.53
C THR A 70 -4.61 -10.44 12.48
N ILE A 71 -4.11 -9.58 11.60
CA ILE A 71 -4.67 -8.26 11.35
C ILE A 71 -5.50 -8.33 10.07
N THR A 72 -6.73 -7.84 10.16
CA THR A 72 -7.62 -7.70 9.00
C THR A 72 -7.43 -6.34 8.34
N TRP A 73 -7.15 -6.36 7.04
CA TRP A 73 -6.97 -5.18 6.22
C TRP A 73 -8.06 -5.09 5.16
N GLU A 74 -8.77 -3.97 5.13
CA GLU A 74 -9.68 -3.62 4.05
C GLU A 74 -8.99 -2.64 3.11
N ILE A 75 -8.97 -2.98 1.82
CA ILE A 75 -8.27 -2.24 0.78
C ILE A 75 -9.31 -1.74 -0.22
N GLU A 76 -9.40 -0.43 -0.39
CA GLU A 76 -10.27 0.20 -1.38
C GLU A 76 -9.43 0.94 -2.43
N PHE A 77 -9.59 0.57 -3.70
CA PHE A 77 -8.88 1.20 -4.80
C PHE A 77 -9.84 2.04 -5.67
N PHE A 78 -9.48 3.30 -5.88
CA PHE A 78 -10.22 4.31 -6.63
C PHE A 78 -9.45 4.69 -7.90
N PRO A 79 -9.61 3.93 -9.00
CA PRO A 79 -8.90 4.18 -10.26
C PRO A 79 -9.31 5.47 -10.97
N ARG A 80 -10.52 5.99 -10.71
CA ARG A 80 -11.12 7.13 -11.43
C ARG A 80 -11.61 8.25 -10.53
N GLY A 81 -10.82 8.58 -9.52
CA GLY A 81 -11.13 9.69 -8.62
C GLY A 81 -12.00 9.26 -7.46
N VAL A 82 -12.17 10.17 -6.51
CA VAL A 82 -12.96 9.95 -5.30
C VAL A 82 -14.04 11.02 -5.24
N LYS A 83 -15.28 10.62 -4.99
CA LYS A 83 -16.40 11.54 -4.80
C LYS A 83 -16.87 11.49 -3.35
N TYR A 84 -16.90 12.64 -2.71
CA TYR A 84 -17.49 12.84 -1.40
C TYR A 84 -18.87 13.44 -1.58
N ASN A 85 -19.89 12.69 -1.20
CA ASN A 85 -21.27 13.15 -1.26
C ASN A 85 -21.50 14.28 -0.25
N LYS A 86 -22.45 15.16 -0.57
CA LYS A 86 -22.94 16.19 0.38
C LYS A 86 -23.36 15.56 1.70
N ALA A 87 -23.04 16.22 2.81
CA ALA A 87 -23.42 15.75 4.14
C ALA A 87 -23.96 16.91 4.97
N LYS A 88 -24.98 16.63 5.78
CA LYS A 88 -25.56 17.59 6.72
C LYS A 88 -24.95 17.40 8.10
N ILE A 89 -24.31 18.43 8.64
CA ILE A 89 -23.81 18.41 10.01
C ILE A 89 -24.96 18.76 10.94
N ILE A 90 -25.13 18.02 12.05
CA ILE A 90 -26.28 18.16 12.97
C ILE A 90 -26.34 19.57 13.61
N TRP A 91 -25.20 20.27 13.70
CA TRP A 91 -25.08 21.61 14.30
C TRP A 91 -24.16 22.56 13.50
N GLY A 92 -24.10 22.39 12.17
CA GLY A 92 -23.20 23.17 11.33
C GLY A 92 -23.76 23.44 9.94
N GLU A 93 -22.94 24.06 9.09
CA GLU A 93 -23.27 24.25 7.68
C GLU A 93 -23.21 22.92 6.92
N ASP A 94 -23.97 22.83 5.82
CA ASP A 94 -23.93 21.68 4.93
C ASP A 94 -22.54 21.57 4.30
N VAL A 95 -21.95 20.37 4.36
CA VAL A 95 -20.70 20.07 3.66
C VAL A 95 -21.04 19.83 2.19
N PRO A 96 -20.51 20.64 1.26
CA PRO A 96 -20.80 20.49 -0.15
C PRO A 96 -20.23 19.17 -0.70
N GLU A 97 -20.81 18.72 -1.81
CA GLU A 97 -20.24 17.64 -2.59
C GLU A 97 -18.87 18.04 -3.14
N PHE A 98 -17.89 17.14 -3.08
CA PHE A 98 -16.53 17.41 -3.55
C PHE A 98 -15.94 16.20 -4.26
N SER A 99 -15.34 16.44 -5.42
CA SER A 99 -14.72 15.39 -6.24
C SER A 99 -13.22 15.62 -6.38
N LEU A 100 -12.44 14.58 -6.07
CA LEU A 100 -11.00 14.56 -6.21
C LEU A 100 -10.59 13.79 -7.46
N LYS A 101 -9.79 14.43 -8.31
CA LYS A 101 -9.12 13.80 -9.47
C LYS A 101 -7.80 13.17 -9.03
N THR A 102 -7.88 12.00 -8.41
CA THR A 102 -6.73 11.25 -7.89
C THR A 102 -6.94 9.75 -8.15
N VAL A 103 -5.86 9.04 -8.44
CA VAL A 103 -5.86 7.57 -8.38
C VAL A 103 -5.44 7.21 -6.97
N ARG A 104 -6.38 6.74 -6.15
CA ARG A 104 -6.18 6.55 -4.71
C ARG A 104 -6.30 5.08 -4.32
N LEU A 105 -5.42 4.66 -3.41
CA LEU A 105 -5.65 3.48 -2.58
C LEU A 105 -5.96 3.93 -1.15
N ARG A 106 -6.95 3.32 -0.53
CA ARG A 106 -7.19 3.42 0.90
C ARG A 106 -6.92 2.08 1.54
N VAL A 107 -6.16 2.10 2.63
CA VAL A 107 -5.89 0.95 3.48
C VAL A 107 -6.53 1.23 4.84
N THR A 108 -7.41 0.33 5.27
CA THR A 108 -8.11 0.42 6.55
C THR A 108 -7.76 -0.79 7.42
N CYS A 109 -7.17 -0.54 8.58
CA CYS A 109 -6.98 -1.56 9.61
C CYS A 109 -8.31 -1.80 10.35
N LYS A 110 -8.84 -3.03 10.23
CA LYS A 110 -10.09 -3.45 10.92
C LYS A 110 -9.83 -4.17 12.24
N TYR A 111 -8.57 -4.45 12.57
CA TYR A 111 -8.23 -5.14 13.81
C TYR A 111 -8.65 -4.32 15.04
N PRO A 112 -9.44 -4.90 15.97
CA PRO A 112 -9.78 -4.23 17.22
C PRO A 112 -8.57 -4.25 18.16
N GLN A 113 -8.38 -3.19 18.95
CA GLN A 113 -7.34 -3.14 20.00
C GLN A 113 -5.90 -3.14 19.46
N LEU A 114 -5.66 -2.54 18.29
CA LEU A 114 -4.29 -2.28 17.84
C LEU A 114 -3.69 -1.13 18.68
N ASP A 115 -2.58 -1.42 19.35
CA ASP A 115 -1.72 -0.39 19.91
C ASP A 115 -1.10 0.45 18.78
N GLU A 116 -0.31 1.46 19.11
CA GLU A 116 0.38 2.23 18.06
C GLU A 116 1.51 1.39 17.45
N GLU A 117 1.25 0.84 16.26
CA GLU A 117 2.14 -0.07 15.56
C GLU A 117 2.46 0.43 14.16
N ARG A 118 3.64 0.06 13.69
CA ARG A 118 4.19 0.57 12.43
C ARG A 118 4.12 -0.49 11.36
N PHE A 119 3.68 -0.09 10.17
CA PHE A 119 3.60 -0.94 9.00
C PHE A 119 4.22 -0.26 7.79
N LYS A 120 4.86 -1.04 6.93
CA LYS A 120 5.25 -0.62 5.58
C LYS A 120 4.16 -1.06 4.63
N VAL A 121 3.51 -0.09 3.99
CA VAL A 121 2.52 -0.31 2.94
C VAL A 121 3.18 0.00 1.61
N ALA A 122 3.20 -0.98 0.71
CA ALA A 122 3.70 -0.82 -0.64
C ALA A 122 2.60 -1.12 -1.66
N VAL A 123 2.58 -0.36 -2.76
CA VAL A 123 1.68 -0.56 -3.89
C VAL A 123 2.54 -0.75 -5.13
N LEU A 124 2.56 -1.98 -5.64
CA LEU A 124 3.21 -2.34 -6.88
C LEU A 124 2.21 -2.20 -8.01
N ILE A 125 2.52 -1.40 -9.02
CA ILE A 125 1.64 -1.14 -10.16
C ILE A 125 2.25 -1.81 -11.39
N THR A 126 1.51 -2.75 -11.98
CA THR A 126 1.94 -3.43 -13.18
C THR A 126 1.76 -2.49 -14.39
N GLY A 127 2.74 -2.48 -15.28
CA GLY A 127 2.68 -1.80 -16.56
C GLY A 127 3.31 -2.64 -17.66
N VAL A 128 3.27 -2.11 -18.89
CA VAL A 128 3.84 -2.75 -20.08
C VAL A 128 5.06 -1.98 -20.55
N GLN A 129 6.18 -2.68 -20.70
CA GLN A 129 7.37 -2.19 -21.39
C GLN A 129 7.83 -3.27 -22.36
N ASN A 130 8.10 -2.91 -23.62
CA ASN A 130 8.53 -3.85 -24.66
C ASN A 130 7.62 -5.08 -24.79
N LYS A 131 6.30 -4.92 -24.59
CA LYS A 131 5.28 -5.99 -24.62
C LYS A 131 5.38 -7.00 -23.47
N ILE A 132 6.11 -6.69 -22.41
CA ILE A 132 6.23 -7.52 -21.21
C ILE A 132 5.57 -6.78 -20.04
N ASP A 133 4.66 -7.48 -19.36
CA ASP A 133 4.03 -7.03 -18.13
C ASP A 133 5.02 -7.18 -16.99
N HIS A 134 5.29 -6.09 -16.27
CA HIS A 134 6.20 -6.06 -15.13
C HIS A 134 5.78 -4.96 -14.15
N ILE A 135 6.37 -4.95 -12.96
CA ILE A 135 6.14 -3.86 -12.00
C ILE A 135 6.83 -2.60 -12.54
N LEU A 136 6.03 -1.63 -12.96
CA LEU A 136 6.51 -0.39 -13.57
C LEU A 136 6.72 0.70 -12.51
N THR A 137 5.81 0.78 -11.54
CA THR A 137 5.83 1.81 -10.51
C THR A 137 5.64 1.18 -9.14
N VAL A 138 6.39 1.65 -8.16
CA VAL A 138 6.31 1.23 -6.76
C VAL A 138 6.09 2.46 -5.90
N HIS A 139 5.04 2.45 -5.08
CA HIS A 139 4.83 3.43 -4.02
C HIS A 139 5.01 2.75 -2.67
N GLU A 140 5.89 3.28 -1.83
CA GLU A 140 6.08 2.79 -0.46
C GLU A 140 5.77 3.90 0.54
N ARG A 141 5.08 3.55 1.62
CA ARG A 141 4.94 4.41 2.80
C ARG A 141 5.05 3.60 4.08
N THR A 142 5.76 4.17 5.05
CA THR A 142 5.74 3.70 6.43
C THR A 142 4.74 4.54 7.20
N GLU A 143 3.75 3.89 7.80
CA GLU A 143 2.67 4.55 8.55
C GLU A 143 2.43 3.86 9.88
N TYR A 144 1.95 4.64 10.86
CA TYR A 144 1.50 4.11 12.14
C TYR A 144 -0.01 3.88 12.10
N PHE A 145 -0.42 2.66 12.45
CA PHE A 145 -1.80 2.31 12.67
C PHE A 145 -2.05 2.18 14.17
N SER A 146 -3.20 2.67 14.62
CA SER A 146 -3.64 2.58 16.01
C SER A 146 -5.16 2.57 16.08
N ASN A 147 -5.72 2.38 17.27
CA ASN A 147 -7.16 2.52 17.47
C ASN A 147 -7.73 3.89 17.03
N LYS A 148 -6.92 4.96 17.05
CA LYS A 148 -7.30 6.31 16.63
C LYS A 148 -7.05 6.57 15.14
N VAL A 149 -5.97 6.00 14.60
CA VAL A 149 -5.54 6.19 13.20
C VAL A 149 -5.57 4.84 12.51
N ARG A 150 -6.69 4.55 11.85
CA ARG A 150 -6.92 3.23 11.21
C ARG A 150 -6.87 3.28 9.69
N VAL A 151 -6.78 4.47 9.10
CA VAL A 151 -6.95 4.68 7.66
C VAL A 151 -5.73 5.39 7.10
N LEU A 152 -5.11 4.79 6.09
CA LEU A 152 -4.09 5.41 5.25
C LEU A 152 -4.67 5.62 3.85
N ASN A 153 -4.61 6.84 3.35
CA ASN A 153 -4.88 7.12 1.93
C ASN A 153 -3.55 7.35 1.21
N VAL A 154 -3.30 6.59 0.14
CA VAL A 154 -2.18 6.78 -0.78
C VAL A 154 -2.74 7.37 -2.07
N ASP A 155 -2.50 8.66 -2.26
CA ASP A 155 -2.95 9.44 -3.41
C ASP A 155 -1.94 9.49 -4.54
N ASN A 156 -2.42 9.83 -5.74
CA ASN A 156 -1.60 10.01 -6.94
C ASN A 156 -0.73 8.79 -7.27
N LEU A 157 -1.28 7.58 -7.08
CA LEU A 157 -0.59 6.34 -7.43
C LEU A 157 -0.20 6.29 -8.90
N ILE A 158 -1.09 6.80 -9.75
CA ILE A 158 -0.87 7.04 -11.18
C ILE A 158 -1.37 8.47 -11.43
N PRO A 159 -0.69 9.28 -12.24
CA PRO A 159 -1.21 10.59 -12.63
C PRO A 159 -2.62 10.46 -13.21
N TYR A 160 -3.60 11.18 -12.64
CA TYR A 160 -5.00 11.02 -13.01
C TYR A 160 -5.25 11.23 -14.51
N ASP A 161 -4.57 12.21 -15.10
CA ASP A 161 -4.70 12.56 -16.51
C ASP A 161 -4.10 11.50 -17.44
N GLU A 162 -3.17 10.67 -16.95
CA GLU A 162 -2.62 9.54 -17.72
C GLU A 162 -3.70 8.50 -18.02
N LEU A 163 -4.63 8.30 -17.08
CA LEU A 163 -5.75 7.37 -17.19
C LEU A 163 -7.01 8.01 -17.78
N ALA A 164 -6.93 9.26 -18.25
CA ALA A 164 -8.05 9.93 -18.90
C ALA A 164 -8.37 9.26 -20.26
N LEU A 165 -9.66 9.18 -20.62
CA LEU A 165 -10.18 8.52 -21.82
C LEU A 165 -9.50 8.97 -23.13
N SER A 166 -9.03 10.22 -23.19
CA SER A 166 -8.31 10.77 -24.34
C SER A 166 -6.93 10.14 -24.58
N SER A 167 -6.38 9.43 -23.59
CA SER A 167 -4.99 8.96 -23.54
C SER A 167 -4.82 7.51 -23.07
N ILE A 168 -5.91 6.79 -22.79
CA ILE A 168 -5.90 5.43 -22.22
C ILE A 168 -4.99 4.47 -22.99
N LYS A 169 -5.03 4.44 -24.32
CA LYS A 169 -4.20 3.52 -25.12
C LYS A 169 -2.69 3.82 -25.08
N LEU A 170 -2.31 4.96 -24.50
CA LEU A 170 -0.93 5.39 -24.36
C LEU A 170 -0.37 5.11 -22.94
N SER A 171 -1.24 4.99 -21.92
CA SER A 171 -0.81 4.80 -20.53
C SER A 171 0.04 3.53 -20.38
N PRO A 172 1.32 3.63 -19.96
CA PRO A 172 2.17 2.46 -19.70
C PRO A 172 1.66 1.58 -18.56
N HIS A 173 0.78 2.09 -17.70
CA HIS A 173 0.16 1.32 -16.61
C HIS A 173 -1.05 0.49 -17.03
N LEU A 174 -1.57 0.68 -18.25
CA LEU A 174 -2.65 -0.16 -18.78
C LEU A 174 -2.10 -1.35 -19.56
N ILE A 175 -2.42 -2.55 -19.06
CA ILE A 175 -1.91 -3.84 -19.50
C ILE A 175 -2.95 -4.61 -20.35
N GLY A 176 -2.51 -5.76 -20.88
CA GLY A 176 -3.30 -6.61 -21.78
C GLY A 176 -3.21 -6.18 -23.24
N ALA A 177 -3.70 -7.04 -24.14
CA ALA A 177 -3.59 -6.84 -25.59
C ALA A 177 -4.20 -5.51 -26.07
N GLU A 178 -5.29 -5.08 -25.43
CA GLU A 178 -5.99 -3.84 -25.76
C GLU A 178 -5.54 -2.64 -24.90
N ARG A 179 -4.60 -2.83 -23.98
CA ARG A 179 -4.17 -1.84 -22.97
C ARG A 179 -5.36 -1.24 -22.24
N ASN A 180 -6.18 -2.13 -21.69
CA ASN A 180 -7.46 -1.78 -21.09
C ASN A 180 -7.68 -2.41 -19.71
N ASN A 181 -6.64 -2.98 -19.12
CA ASN A 181 -6.71 -3.54 -17.77
C ASN A 181 -5.70 -2.80 -16.89
N LEU A 182 -6.03 -2.63 -15.61
CA LEU A 182 -5.12 -2.09 -14.61
C LEU A 182 -4.92 -3.10 -13.49
N SER A 183 -3.68 -3.29 -13.07
CA SER A 183 -3.32 -4.29 -12.05
C SER A 183 -2.43 -3.66 -11.00
N ILE A 184 -2.83 -3.79 -9.74
CA ILE A 184 -2.02 -3.39 -8.59
C ILE A 184 -1.89 -4.54 -7.61
N GLN A 185 -0.77 -4.60 -6.91
CA GLN A 185 -0.55 -5.47 -5.76
C GLN A 185 -0.23 -4.60 -4.56
N VAL A 186 -1.00 -4.78 -3.49
CA VAL A 186 -0.81 -4.07 -2.23
C VAL A 186 -0.13 -5.01 -1.25
N ILE A 187 0.97 -4.58 -0.66
CA ILE A 187 1.76 -5.34 0.31
C ILE A 187 1.75 -4.57 1.62
N ILE A 188 1.49 -5.26 2.73
CA ILE A 188 1.54 -4.68 4.07
C ILE A 188 2.46 -5.55 4.92
N ALA A 189 3.60 -4.98 5.32
CA ALA A 189 4.61 -5.66 6.13
C ALA A 189 4.72 -4.99 7.52
N PRO A 190 4.66 -5.76 8.62
CA PRO A 190 4.82 -5.22 9.96
C PRO A 190 6.26 -4.78 10.21
N MET A 191 6.41 -3.69 10.95
CA MET A 191 7.70 -3.06 11.23
C MET A 191 7.98 -3.10 12.72
N GLY A 192 8.68 -4.14 13.17
CA GLY A 192 9.12 -4.28 14.56
C GLY A 192 10.04 -3.14 15.04
N PRO A 193 10.34 -3.06 16.34
CA PRO A 193 11.04 -1.93 16.97
C PRO A 193 12.42 -1.64 16.38
N TYR A 194 13.12 -2.67 15.90
CA TYR A 194 14.46 -2.56 15.33
C TYR A 194 14.46 -2.34 13.82
N THR A 195 13.30 -2.33 13.16
CA THR A 195 13.26 -2.18 11.71
C THR A 195 13.66 -0.77 11.26
N CYS A 196 14.35 -0.68 10.14
CA CYS A 196 14.69 0.56 9.46
C CYS A 196 13.50 1.02 8.61
N ARG A 197 13.28 2.34 8.53
CA ARG A 197 12.19 2.93 7.74
C ARG A 197 12.51 2.83 6.25
N ASP A 198 13.66 3.37 5.90
CA ASP A 198 14.14 3.47 4.53
C ASP A 198 15.24 2.44 4.28
N ALA A 199 15.21 1.85 3.09
CA ALA A 199 16.35 1.07 2.62
C ALA A 199 17.51 2.04 2.33
N PRO A 200 18.75 1.73 2.74
CA PRO A 200 19.89 2.51 2.30
C PRO A 200 20.03 2.41 0.77
N PRO A 201 20.57 3.44 0.11
CA PRO A 201 20.77 3.42 -1.33
C PRO A 201 21.65 2.23 -1.73
N PHE A 202 21.22 1.48 -2.73
CA PHE A 202 21.96 0.35 -3.26
C PHE A 202 22.70 0.78 -4.53
N ASP A 203 24.01 1.01 -4.41
CA ASP A 203 24.86 1.28 -5.57
C ASP A 203 25.31 -0.04 -6.20
N PHE A 204 24.97 -0.24 -7.48
CA PHE A 204 25.61 -1.27 -8.29
C PHE A 204 27.05 -0.83 -8.56
N LYS A 205 28.00 -1.39 -7.81
CA LYS A 205 29.43 -1.29 -8.14
C LYS A 205 29.80 -2.27 -9.25
#